data_AF-A0AAW0JJA6-F1
#
_entry.id   AF-A0AAW0JJA6-F1
#
_cell.length_a   1.000
_cell.length_b   1.000
_cell.length_c   1.000
_cell.angle_alpha   90.00
_cell.angle_beta   90.00
_cell.angle_gamma   90.00
#
_symmetry.space_group_name_H-M   'P 1'
#
loop_
_entity.id
_entity.type
_entity.pdbx_description
1 polymer ?
#
loop_
_entity_poly.entity_id
_entity_poly.type
_entity_poly.pdbx_seq_one_letter_code
_entity_poly.pdbx_strand_id
1 'polypeptide(L)'
;MAFLKKYLLPILVLFLGYYYSTIEEFRPVWTVRQGFWGYSQPLWFPEMLQGKKVIVTGASKGIGREMAYHLSQMGAHVVLTARSEEGLQKVVSRCLELGAASAHYVAGTMEDMTFAEQFVLKAGKLMGGLDMLILNHITYTPVGFFRDDIHSVRKALEVNFISYVVLSAAALPMLKQSSGSIVVVSSVAGECIGGKEGKGRH
;
A
#
# COMPACT_ATOMS: atom_id res chain seq x y z
N MET A 1 1.35 -6.24 20.79
CA MET A 1 -0.08 -6.40 20.44
C MET A 1 -0.77 -5.13 19.96
N ALA A 2 -0.43 -3.93 20.44
CA ALA A 2 -1.07 -2.67 20.01
C ALA A 2 -0.80 -2.29 18.54
N PHE A 3 0.41 -2.55 18.02
CA PHE A 3 0.79 -2.28 16.63
C PHE A 3 0.01 -3.14 15.61
N LEU A 4 -0.14 -4.43 15.92
CA LEU A 4 -0.86 -5.39 15.09
C LEU A 4 -2.35 -5.02 14.95
N LYS A 5 -2.98 -4.60 16.06
CA LYS A 5 -4.39 -4.19 16.06
C LYS A 5 -4.61 -2.84 15.38
N LYS A 6 -3.68 -1.90 15.50
CA LYS A 6 -3.84 -0.53 14.97
C LYS A 6 -3.61 -0.41 13.46
N TYR A 7 -2.72 -1.23 12.90
CA TYR A 7 -2.29 -1.06 11.50
C TYR A 7 -2.38 -2.30 10.62
N LEU A 8 -2.34 -3.53 11.15
CA LEU A 8 -2.39 -4.74 10.33
C LEU A 8 -3.82 -5.10 9.91
N LEU A 9 -4.75 -5.02 10.86
CA LEU A 9 -6.16 -5.34 10.68
C LEU A 9 -6.95 -4.40 9.70
N PRO A 10 -6.70 -3.08 9.56
CA PRO A 10 -7.35 -2.25 8.54
C PRO A 10 -6.87 -2.64 7.14
N ILE A 11 -5.59 -2.92 7.00
CA ILE A 11 -4.99 -3.37 5.73
C ILE A 11 -5.57 -4.73 5.34
N LEU A 12 -5.74 -5.63 6.31
CA LEU A 12 -6.36 -6.94 6.10
C LEU A 12 -7.84 -6.84 5.68
N VAL A 13 -8.58 -5.87 6.22
CA VAL A 13 -9.98 -5.60 5.82
C VAL A 13 -10.07 -5.01 4.41
N LEU A 14 -9.14 -4.14 4.02
CA LEU A 14 -9.04 -3.64 2.63
C LEU A 14 -8.67 -4.77 1.65
N PHE A 15 -7.77 -5.66 2.06
CA PHE A 15 -7.40 -6.85 1.29
C PHE A 15 -8.54 -7.87 1.17
N LEU A 16 -9.28 -8.12 2.25
CA LEU A 16 -10.46 -8.99 2.22
C LEU A 16 -11.58 -8.35 1.40
N GLY A 17 -11.81 -7.04 1.51
CA GLY A 17 -12.77 -6.31 0.67
C GLY A 17 -12.45 -6.43 -0.83
N TYR A 18 -11.17 -6.41 -1.20
CA TYR A 18 -10.74 -6.70 -2.57
C TYR A 18 -10.98 -8.18 -2.95
N TYR A 19 -10.59 -9.13 -2.10
CA TYR A 19 -10.76 -10.57 -2.36
C TYR A 19 -12.25 -10.97 -2.51
N TYR A 20 -13.15 -10.32 -1.76
CA TYR A 20 -14.59 -10.58 -1.82
C TYR A 20 -15.32 -9.77 -2.88
N SER A 21 -14.77 -8.64 -3.37
CA SER A 21 -15.37 -7.89 -4.48
C SER A 21 -15.11 -8.52 -5.85
N THR A 22 -14.18 -9.48 -5.95
CA THR A 22 -13.98 -10.28 -7.17
C THR A 22 -14.89 -11.51 -7.25
N ILE A 23 -15.70 -11.79 -6.22
CA ILE A 23 -16.71 -12.85 -6.20
C ILE A 23 -18.07 -12.14 -6.28
N GLU A 24 -18.62 -12.01 -7.49
CA GLU A 24 -19.98 -11.52 -7.69
C GLU A 24 -20.98 -12.44 -6.99
N GLU A 25 -21.43 -12.03 -5.79
CA GLU A 25 -22.74 -12.23 -5.19
C GLU A 25 -22.59 -12.11 -3.67
N PHE A 26 -22.68 -10.92 -3.10
CA PHE A 26 -23.26 -10.81 -1.75
C PHE A 26 -23.83 -9.42 -1.53
N ARG A 27 -25.15 -9.35 -1.38
CA ARG A 27 -25.90 -8.19 -0.88
C ARG A 27 -25.49 -7.91 0.57
N PRO A 28 -25.57 -6.64 1.05
CA PRO A 28 -25.03 -6.26 2.34
C PRO A 28 -25.83 -6.89 3.50
N VAL A 29 -25.29 -7.93 4.11
CA VAL A 29 -25.78 -8.48 5.39
C VAL A 29 -25.08 -7.74 6.53
N TRP A 30 -25.61 -6.57 6.91
CA TRP A 30 -25.21 -5.83 8.11
C TRP A 30 -25.87 -6.37 9.39
N THR A 31 -26.17 -7.66 9.46
CA THR A 31 -26.75 -8.27 10.66
C THR A 31 -26.19 -9.67 10.87
N VAL A 32 -24.93 -9.73 11.32
CA VAL A 32 -24.46 -10.93 12.02
C VAL A 32 -25.02 -10.86 13.44
N ARG A 33 -25.94 -11.78 13.68
CA ARG A 33 -26.60 -12.06 14.94
C ARG A 33 -25.57 -12.42 16.02
N GLN A 34 -25.53 -11.57 17.04
CA GLN A 34 -25.01 -11.71 18.40
C GLN A 34 -24.67 -13.15 18.87
N GLY A 35 -23.43 -13.35 19.36
CA GLY A 35 -23.07 -14.52 20.15
C GLY A 35 -21.57 -14.63 20.44
N PHE A 36 -21.17 -14.29 21.67
CA PHE A 36 -19.91 -14.58 22.36
C PHE A 36 -18.66 -13.69 22.13
N TRP A 37 -18.26 -13.06 23.25
CA TRP A 37 -17.11 -12.18 23.53
C TRP A 37 -17.20 -10.71 23.06
N GLY A 38 -17.50 -9.84 24.04
CA GLY A 38 -17.62 -8.40 23.89
C GLY A 38 -16.29 -7.70 23.68
N TYR A 39 -16.13 -7.08 22.53
CA TYR A 39 -15.48 -5.79 22.26
C TYR A 39 -15.65 -5.52 20.75
N SER A 40 -16.79 -4.94 20.37
CA SER A 40 -17.15 -4.64 18.98
C SER A 40 -17.36 -3.14 18.80
N GLN A 41 -16.29 -2.37 18.99
CA GLN A 41 -16.16 -1.08 18.32
C GLN A 41 -15.47 -1.36 16.97
N PRO A 42 -15.93 -0.80 15.84
CA PRO A 42 -15.17 -0.87 14.61
C PRO A 42 -13.78 -0.28 14.89
N LEU A 43 -12.73 -1.03 14.57
CA LEU A 43 -11.34 -0.61 14.79
C LEU A 43 -10.91 0.56 13.87
N TRP A 44 -11.79 1.02 12.98
CA TRP A 44 -11.51 2.02 11.95
C TRP A 44 -12.67 3.00 11.86
N PHE A 45 -12.32 4.27 12.00
CA PHE A 45 -13.17 5.42 11.74
C PHE A 45 -12.54 6.14 10.53
N PRO A 46 -13.25 6.36 9.40
CA PRO A 46 -12.73 7.10 8.24
C PRO A 46 -12.03 8.42 8.63
N GLU A 47 -12.49 9.05 9.71
CA GLU A 47 -11.97 10.25 10.34
C GLU A 47 -10.49 10.14 10.76
N MET A 48 -9.97 8.92 10.97
CA MET A 48 -8.56 8.69 11.34
C MET A 48 -7.58 9.09 10.23
N LEU A 49 -8.02 9.08 8.97
CA LEU A 49 -7.21 9.39 7.79
C LEU A 49 -7.47 10.78 7.23
N GLN A 50 -8.46 11.49 7.77
CA GLN A 50 -8.75 12.87 7.38
C GLN A 50 -7.57 13.79 7.70
N GLY A 51 -7.13 14.55 6.69
CA GLY A 51 -5.97 15.46 6.79
C GLY A 51 -4.62 14.75 6.93
N LYS A 52 -4.56 13.41 6.84
CA LYS A 52 -3.29 12.67 6.90
C LYS A 52 -2.51 12.79 5.61
N LYS A 53 -1.19 12.84 5.73
CA LYS A 53 -0.25 13.02 4.61
C LYS A 53 0.30 11.67 4.19
N VAL A 54 -0.11 11.19 3.02
CA VAL A 54 0.13 9.80 2.60
C VAL A 54 0.85 9.73 1.25
N ILE A 55 1.91 8.95 1.20
CA ILE A 55 2.56 8.55 -0.05
C ILE A 55 2.05 7.19 -0.48
N VAL A 56 1.72 7.03 -1.76
CA VAL A 56 1.37 5.73 -2.35
C VAL A 56 2.24 5.45 -3.58
N THR A 57 3.00 4.37 -3.53
CA THR A 57 3.84 3.92 -4.66
C THR A 57 3.11 2.90 -5.54
N GLY A 58 3.41 2.90 -6.85
CA GLY A 58 2.73 2.04 -7.81
C GLY A 58 1.27 2.42 -8.02
N ALA A 59 0.94 3.71 -7.88
CA ALA A 59 -0.44 4.18 -7.77
C ALA A 59 -1.16 4.43 -9.12
N SER A 60 -0.48 4.24 -10.26
CA SER A 60 -1.11 4.45 -11.58
C SER A 60 -2.22 3.45 -11.93
N LYS A 61 -2.25 2.27 -11.29
CA LYS A 61 -3.23 1.20 -11.56
C LYS A 61 -3.33 0.21 -10.40
N GLY A 62 -4.31 -0.70 -10.46
CA GLY A 62 -4.47 -1.80 -9.52
C GLY A 62 -4.67 -1.33 -8.08
N ILE A 63 -4.17 -2.12 -7.13
CA ILE A 63 -4.35 -1.88 -5.68
C ILE A 63 -3.84 -0.48 -5.27
N GLY A 64 -2.71 -0.03 -5.82
CA GLY A 64 -2.17 1.30 -5.53
C GLY A 64 -3.11 2.45 -5.87
N ARG A 65 -3.85 2.32 -6.99
CA ARG A 65 -4.84 3.32 -7.41
C ARG A 65 -6.05 3.32 -6.50
N GLU A 66 -6.59 2.14 -6.18
CA GLU A 66 -7.76 2.04 -5.31
C GLU A 66 -7.45 2.52 -3.88
N MET A 67 -6.24 2.25 -3.38
CA MET A 67 -5.78 2.85 -2.12
C MET A 67 -5.77 4.38 -2.19
N ALA A 68 -5.29 4.97 -3.28
CA ALA A 68 -5.31 6.42 -3.47
C ALA A 68 -6.74 6.98 -3.47
N TYR A 69 -7.69 6.28 -4.11
CA TYR A 69 -9.10 6.67 -4.14
C TYR A 69 -9.76 6.59 -2.76
N HIS A 70 -9.54 5.52 -2.01
CA HIS A 70 -10.09 5.41 -0.65
C HIS A 70 -9.50 6.43 0.31
N LEU A 71 -8.18 6.68 0.25
CA LEU A 71 -7.55 7.75 1.02
C LEU A 71 -8.15 9.13 0.68
N SER A 72 -8.49 9.34 -0.59
CA SER A 72 -9.10 10.59 -1.05
C SER A 72 -10.51 10.76 -0.50
N GLN A 73 -11.34 9.71 -0.53
CA GLN A 73 -12.69 9.70 0.06
C GLN A 73 -12.66 10.01 1.57
N MET A 74 -11.57 9.67 2.25
CA MET A 74 -11.35 9.95 3.66
C MET A 74 -10.77 11.36 3.91
N GLY A 75 -10.54 12.16 2.87
CA GLY A 75 -10.01 13.52 3.00
C GLY A 75 -8.52 13.60 3.32
N ALA A 76 -7.73 12.61 2.91
CA ALA A 76 -6.27 12.64 3.07
C ALA A 76 -5.59 13.56 2.03
N HIS A 77 -4.37 13.99 2.35
CA HIS A 77 -3.41 14.51 1.37
C HIS A 77 -2.64 13.34 0.76
N VAL A 78 -2.63 13.22 -0.57
CA VAL A 78 -1.98 12.11 -1.26
C VAL A 78 -0.90 12.57 -2.23
N VAL A 79 0.27 11.93 -2.18
CA VAL A 79 1.29 12.05 -3.22
C VAL A 79 1.57 10.69 -3.84
N LEU A 80 1.36 10.61 -5.15
CA LEU A 80 1.33 9.37 -5.91
C LEU A 80 2.57 9.24 -6.79
N THR A 81 3.08 8.02 -6.94
CA THR A 81 4.19 7.77 -7.87
C THR A 81 4.06 6.44 -8.62
N ALA A 82 4.50 6.47 -9.87
CA ALA A 82 4.60 5.38 -10.82
C ALA A 82 5.40 5.87 -12.04
N ARG A 83 5.66 4.98 -13.00
CA ARG A 83 6.36 5.32 -14.25
C ARG A 83 5.49 6.09 -15.24
N SER A 84 4.20 5.76 -15.32
CA SER A 84 3.28 6.37 -16.30
C SER A 84 2.74 7.69 -15.76
N GLU A 85 3.22 8.80 -16.31
CA GLU A 85 2.72 10.13 -15.98
C GLU A 85 1.25 10.31 -16.34
N GLU A 86 0.84 9.91 -17.54
CA GLU A 86 -0.56 9.96 -17.97
C GLU A 86 -1.50 9.19 -17.03
N GLY A 87 -1.06 7.99 -16.60
CA GLY A 87 -1.80 7.20 -15.61
C GLY A 87 -1.93 7.93 -14.27
N LEU A 88 -0.87 8.56 -13.78
CA LEU A 88 -0.88 9.32 -12.54
C LEU A 88 -1.77 10.56 -12.62
N GLN A 89 -1.75 11.30 -13.73
CA GLN A 89 -2.61 12.47 -13.93
C GLN A 89 -4.09 12.11 -13.79
N LYS A 90 -4.53 11.02 -14.45
CA LYS A 90 -5.91 10.52 -14.32
C LYS A 90 -6.26 10.17 -12.88
N VAL A 91 -5.35 9.52 -12.16
CA VAL A 91 -5.57 9.14 -10.76
C VAL A 91 -5.65 10.37 -9.87
N VAL A 92 -4.76 11.35 -10.02
CA VAL A 92 -4.78 12.61 -9.26
C VAL A 92 -6.07 13.39 -9.50
N SER A 93 -6.49 13.58 -10.75
CA SER A 93 -7.77 14.23 -11.05
C SER A 93 -8.94 13.55 -10.33
N ARG A 94 -8.98 12.22 -10.38
CA ARG A 94 -10.02 11.45 -9.71
C ARG A 94 -9.93 11.54 -8.18
N CYS A 95 -8.73 11.58 -7.59
CA CYS A 95 -8.54 11.77 -6.17
C CYS A 95 -9.13 13.12 -5.69
N LEU A 96 -8.92 14.19 -6.45
CA LEU A 96 -9.49 15.51 -6.12
C LEU A 96 -11.02 15.48 -6.18
N GLU A 97 -11.60 14.87 -7.22
CA GLU A 97 -13.06 14.69 -7.33
C GLU A 97 -13.66 13.89 -6.16
N LEU A 98 -12.91 12.92 -5.63
CA LEU A 98 -13.33 12.06 -4.53
C LEU A 98 -13.22 12.73 -3.15
N GLY A 99 -12.67 13.95 -3.06
CA GLY A 99 -12.58 14.71 -1.81
C GLY A 99 -11.22 14.70 -1.12
N ALA A 100 -10.13 14.35 -1.82
CA ALA A 100 -8.78 14.48 -1.26
C ALA A 100 -8.52 15.93 -0.81
N ALA A 101 -7.89 16.11 0.35
CA ALA A 101 -7.51 17.43 0.84
C ALA A 101 -6.43 18.08 -0.05
N SER A 102 -5.54 17.27 -0.61
CA SER A 102 -4.76 17.61 -1.81
C SER A 102 -4.29 16.33 -2.49
N ALA A 103 -4.01 16.40 -3.80
CA ALA A 103 -3.46 15.28 -4.55
C ALA A 103 -2.38 15.77 -5.52
N HIS A 104 -1.21 15.15 -5.46
CA HIS A 104 -0.10 15.43 -6.36
C HIS A 104 0.52 14.12 -6.88
N TYR A 105 1.30 14.22 -7.95
CA TYR A 105 2.08 13.09 -8.44
C TYR A 105 3.53 13.47 -8.71
N VAL A 106 4.41 12.47 -8.70
CA VAL A 106 5.77 12.55 -9.20
C VAL A 106 6.04 11.28 -10.00
N ALA A 107 6.21 11.43 -11.31
CA ALA A 107 6.51 10.31 -12.19
C ALA A 107 7.99 9.94 -12.13
N GLY A 108 8.29 8.64 -12.14
CA GLY A 108 9.65 8.12 -12.21
C GLY A 108 9.73 6.61 -11.96
N THR A 109 10.94 6.08 -12.03
CA THR A 109 11.20 4.64 -11.90
C THR A 109 11.84 4.32 -10.56
N MET A 110 11.36 3.26 -9.90
CA MET A 110 11.94 2.75 -8.66
C MET A 110 13.14 1.82 -8.92
N GLU A 111 13.57 1.70 -10.18
CA GLU A 111 14.88 1.17 -10.56
C GLU A 111 16.00 2.18 -10.26
N ASP A 112 15.67 3.48 -10.18
CA ASP A 112 16.60 4.55 -9.83
C ASP A 112 16.47 4.90 -8.35
N MET A 113 17.51 4.57 -7.57
CA MET A 113 17.52 4.81 -6.12
C MET A 113 17.67 6.29 -5.77
N THR A 114 18.30 7.08 -6.64
CA THR A 114 18.35 8.53 -6.48
C THR A 114 16.96 9.13 -6.67
N PHE A 115 16.19 8.65 -7.66
CA PHE A 115 14.79 9.04 -7.80
C PHE A 115 13.98 8.66 -6.56
N ALA A 116 14.12 7.44 -6.05
CA ALA A 116 13.37 6.98 -4.87
C ALA A 116 13.59 7.89 -3.66
N GLU A 117 14.84 8.25 -3.36
CA GLU A 117 15.18 9.18 -2.29
C GLU A 117 14.58 10.58 -2.53
N GLN A 118 14.84 11.18 -3.70
CA GLN A 118 14.39 12.52 -4.02
C GLN A 118 12.87 12.65 -4.07
N PHE A 119 12.18 11.59 -4.49
CA PHE A 119 10.72 11.51 -4.51
C PHE A 119 10.14 11.74 -3.11
N VAL A 120 10.63 11.01 -2.10
CA VAL A 120 10.11 11.12 -0.72
C VAL A 120 10.33 12.52 -0.16
N LEU A 121 11.51 13.11 -0.40
CA LEU A 121 11.81 14.47 0.04
C LEU A 121 10.90 15.50 -0.64
N LYS A 122 10.65 15.35 -1.95
CA LYS A 122 9.74 16.22 -2.70
C LYS A 122 8.28 16.06 -2.21
N ALA A 123 7.83 14.83 -2.01
CA ALA A 123 6.49 14.54 -1.50
C ALA A 123 6.28 15.12 -0.09
N GLY A 124 7.27 14.98 0.79
CA GLY A 124 7.27 15.57 2.11
C GLY A 124 7.17 17.10 2.09
N LYS A 125 7.86 17.77 1.16
CA LYS A 125 7.74 19.23 0.96
C LYS A 125 6.35 19.63 0.48
N LEU A 126 5.77 18.91 -0.49
CA LEU A 126 4.44 19.21 -1.03
C LEU A 126 3.33 19.13 0.03
N MET A 127 3.41 18.17 0.96
CA MET A 127 2.43 17.99 2.02
C MET A 127 2.81 18.69 3.34
N GLY A 128 4.03 19.24 3.44
CA GLY A 128 4.58 19.78 4.69
C GLY A 128 4.73 18.72 5.78
N GLY A 129 5.15 17.50 5.44
CA GLY A 129 5.31 16.36 6.36
C GLY A 129 4.82 15.03 5.76
N LEU A 130 4.86 13.97 6.57
CA LEU A 130 4.43 12.63 6.16
C LEU A 130 3.88 11.85 7.36
N ASP A 131 2.68 11.31 7.26
CA ASP A 131 2.05 10.45 8.28
C ASP A 131 2.10 8.96 7.89
N MET A 132 2.05 8.65 6.58
CA MET A 132 2.03 7.27 6.12
C MET A 132 2.77 7.09 4.80
N LEU A 133 3.62 6.07 4.74
CA LEU A 133 4.31 5.63 3.52
C LEU A 133 3.79 4.26 3.10
N ILE A 134 3.12 4.18 1.95
CA ILE A 134 2.59 2.93 1.38
C ILE A 134 3.50 2.46 0.24
N LEU A 135 4.22 1.37 0.51
CA LEU A 135 5.14 0.69 -0.38
C LEU A 135 4.42 -0.47 -1.08
N ASN A 136 4.03 -0.28 -2.34
CA ASN A 136 3.16 -1.18 -3.09
C ASN A 136 3.66 -1.49 -4.51
N HIS A 137 4.60 -0.71 -5.04
CA HIS A 137 5.09 -0.94 -6.39
C HIS A 137 5.88 -2.24 -6.52
N ILE A 138 5.68 -2.93 -7.63
CA ILE A 138 6.49 -4.09 -8.01
C ILE A 138 6.95 -3.95 -9.46
N THR A 139 8.09 -4.55 -9.80
CA THR A 139 8.44 -4.83 -11.19
C THR A 139 7.47 -5.84 -11.79
N TYR A 140 7.44 -5.92 -13.12
CA TYR A 140 6.69 -6.96 -13.80
C TYR A 140 7.30 -8.34 -13.49
N THR A 141 6.46 -9.27 -13.03
CA THR A 141 6.85 -10.65 -12.74
C THR A 141 5.98 -11.58 -13.57
N PRO A 142 6.52 -12.27 -14.59
CA PRO A 142 5.77 -13.24 -15.37
C PRO A 142 5.44 -14.48 -14.53
N VAL A 143 4.28 -15.09 -14.78
CA VAL A 143 3.93 -16.39 -14.21
C VAL A 143 4.57 -17.47 -15.07
N GLY A 144 5.47 -18.26 -14.50
CA GLY A 144 6.13 -19.36 -15.19
C GLY A 144 7.32 -19.91 -14.43
N PHE A 145 7.93 -20.96 -14.98
CA PHE A 145 9.18 -21.49 -14.45
C PHE A 145 10.32 -20.50 -14.62
N PHE A 146 11.25 -20.51 -13.66
CA PHE A 146 12.50 -19.79 -13.77
C PHE A 146 13.31 -20.33 -14.94
N ARG A 147 13.83 -19.44 -15.79
CA ARG A 147 14.61 -19.76 -17.00
C ARG A 147 16.00 -19.12 -16.95
N ASP A 148 16.66 -19.20 -15.81
CA ASP A 148 18.03 -18.71 -15.59
C ASP A 148 18.25 -17.21 -15.87
N ASP A 149 17.18 -16.42 -15.85
CA ASP A 149 17.25 -14.96 -16.05
C ASP A 149 17.60 -14.24 -14.74
N ILE A 150 18.91 -14.21 -14.45
CA ILE A 150 19.48 -13.52 -13.29
C ILE A 150 19.24 -12.01 -13.36
N HIS A 151 19.13 -11.42 -14.55
CA HIS A 151 18.85 -9.99 -14.68
C HIS A 151 17.47 -9.64 -14.15
N SER A 152 16.45 -10.45 -14.49
CA SER A 152 15.11 -10.29 -13.92
C SER A 152 15.07 -10.48 -12.40
N VAL A 153 15.86 -11.41 -11.86
CA VAL A 153 15.98 -11.61 -10.40
C VAL A 153 16.59 -10.39 -9.72
N ARG A 154 17.71 -9.88 -10.23
CA ARG A 154 18.36 -8.67 -9.71
C ARG A 154 17.40 -7.47 -9.75
N LYS A 155 16.74 -7.27 -10.89
CA LYS A 155 15.75 -6.20 -11.07
C LYS A 155 14.59 -6.32 -10.08
N ALA A 156 14.11 -7.53 -9.83
CA ALA A 156 13.07 -7.76 -8.83
C ALA A 156 13.54 -7.41 -7.42
N LEU A 157 14.77 -7.76 -7.04
CA LEU A 157 15.34 -7.38 -5.74
C LEU A 157 15.55 -5.86 -5.62
N GLU A 158 16.05 -5.22 -6.67
CA GLU A 158 16.24 -3.77 -6.70
C GLU A 158 14.91 -3.03 -6.54
N VAL A 159 13.91 -3.37 -7.35
CA VAL A 159 12.63 -2.67 -7.39
C VAL A 159 11.68 -3.06 -6.26
N ASN A 160 11.62 -4.33 -5.86
CA ASN A 160 10.60 -4.78 -4.90
C ASN A 160 11.11 -4.75 -3.46
N PHE A 161 12.42 -4.55 -3.23
CA PHE A 161 13.02 -4.60 -1.91
C PHE A 161 13.99 -3.45 -1.64
N ILE A 162 15.04 -3.27 -2.44
CA ILE A 162 16.05 -2.22 -2.18
C ILE A 162 15.42 -0.83 -2.23
N SER A 163 14.59 -0.55 -3.23
CA SER A 163 13.84 0.71 -3.32
C SER A 163 12.97 0.95 -2.07
N TYR A 164 12.36 -0.10 -1.49
CA TYR A 164 11.53 0.00 -0.28
C TYR A 164 12.36 0.42 0.93
N VAL A 165 13.59 -0.10 1.04
CA VAL A 165 14.56 0.30 2.07
C VAL A 165 14.96 1.77 1.89
N VAL A 166 15.29 2.18 0.66
CA VAL A 166 15.68 3.57 0.35
C VAL A 166 14.54 4.55 0.66
N LEU A 167 13.32 4.26 0.21
CA LEU A 167 12.13 5.06 0.48
C LEU A 167 11.87 5.17 2.00
N SER A 168 11.98 4.06 2.72
CA SER A 168 11.77 4.02 4.16
C SER A 168 12.81 4.86 4.91
N ALA A 169 14.09 4.75 4.52
CA ALA A 169 15.17 5.53 5.12
C ALA A 169 14.96 7.03 4.91
N ALA A 170 14.61 7.45 3.69
CA ALA A 170 14.32 8.84 3.36
C ALA A 170 13.07 9.38 4.10
N ALA A 171 12.06 8.55 4.32
CA ALA A 171 10.82 8.92 5.00
C ALA A 171 10.93 8.97 6.53
N LEU A 172 11.87 8.21 7.10
CA LEU A 172 11.95 7.97 8.54
C LEU A 172 12.01 9.24 9.40
N PRO A 173 12.75 10.32 9.02
CA PRO A 173 12.75 11.56 9.81
C PRO A 173 11.35 12.19 9.94
N MET A 174 10.59 12.25 8.84
CA MET A 174 9.24 12.82 8.84
C MET A 174 8.24 11.92 9.58
N LEU A 175 8.36 10.60 9.39
CA LEU A 175 7.51 9.63 10.07
C LEU A 175 7.75 9.61 11.59
N LYS A 176 9.00 9.81 12.04
CA LYS A 176 9.29 9.96 13.48
C LYS A 176 8.61 11.19 14.06
N GLN A 177 8.60 12.31 13.33
CA GLN A 177 7.97 13.55 13.78
C GLN A 177 6.45 13.42 13.91
N SER A 178 5.80 12.71 12.98
CA SER A 178 4.35 12.50 13.00
C SER A 178 3.90 11.29 13.84
N SER A 179 4.85 10.49 14.35
CA SER A 179 4.57 9.13 14.85
C SER A 179 3.80 8.28 13.82
N GLY A 180 4.20 8.44 12.55
CA GLY A 180 3.58 7.87 11.38
C GLY A 180 3.83 6.37 11.20
N SER A 181 3.43 5.84 10.04
CA SER A 181 3.45 4.41 9.73
C SER A 181 4.06 4.11 8.38
N ILE A 182 4.71 2.95 8.26
CA ILE A 182 5.13 2.37 6.99
C ILE A 182 4.25 1.16 6.74
N VAL A 183 3.63 1.11 5.56
CA VAL A 183 2.83 0.00 5.08
C VAL A 183 3.58 -0.67 3.93
N VAL A 184 3.93 -1.94 4.12
CA VAL A 184 4.62 -2.76 3.10
C VAL A 184 3.61 -3.74 2.55
N VAL A 185 3.24 -3.57 1.28
CA VAL A 185 2.38 -4.52 0.59
C VAL A 185 3.23 -5.71 0.13
N SER A 186 2.92 -6.87 0.68
CA SER A 186 3.53 -8.15 0.33
C SER A 186 2.48 -9.09 -0.29
N SER A 187 2.85 -10.34 -0.52
CA SER A 187 1.99 -11.40 -1.07
C SER A 187 2.11 -12.66 -0.23
N VAL A 188 1.12 -13.56 -0.35
CA VAL A 188 1.18 -14.92 0.21
C VAL A 188 2.41 -15.69 -0.23
N ALA A 189 2.92 -15.42 -1.44
CA ALA A 189 4.16 -16.03 -1.95
C ALA A 189 5.42 -15.55 -1.20
N GLY A 190 5.33 -14.44 -0.46
CA GLY A 190 6.39 -13.92 0.40
C GLY A 190 6.36 -14.50 1.82
N GLU A 191 5.34 -15.28 2.16
CA GLU A 191 5.31 -16.05 3.40
C GLU A 191 5.87 -17.45 3.15
N CYS A 192 6.87 -17.85 3.93
CA CYS A 192 7.23 -19.27 4.03
C CYS A 192 6.10 -20.00 4.76
N ILE A 193 5.12 -20.49 4.02
CA ILE A 193 4.18 -21.47 4.54
C ILE A 193 5.01 -22.75 4.72
N GLY A 194 5.53 -22.96 5.94
CA GLY A 194 6.29 -24.15 6.28
C GLY A 194 5.55 -25.38 5.76
N GLY A 195 6.15 -26.09 4.82
CA GLY A 195 5.57 -27.30 4.26
C GLY A 195 5.20 -28.21 5.43
N LYS A 196 3.94 -28.59 5.54
CA LYS A 196 3.59 -29.72 6.40
C LYS A 196 4.39 -30.89 5.86
N GLU A 197 5.46 -31.26 6.56
CA GLU A 197 6.15 -32.53 6.35
C GLU A 197 5.06 -33.59 6.23
N GLY A 198 4.99 -34.22 5.05
CA GLY A 198 4.19 -35.40 4.88
C GLY A 198 4.69 -36.40 5.90
N LYS A 199 3.88 -36.67 6.94
CA LYS A 199 4.08 -37.86 7.77
C LYS A 199 4.12 -39.05 6.81
N GLY A 200 5.34 -39.54 6.57
CA GLY A 200 5.56 -40.80 5.89
C GLY A 200 4.72 -41.86 6.57
N ARG A 201 3.82 -42.46 5.81
CA ARG A 201 3.30 -43.78 6.16
C ARG A 201 4.35 -44.77 5.68
N HIS A 202 5.20 -45.21 6.61
CA HIS A 202 5.83 -46.51 6.57
C HIS A 202 5.18 -47.36 7.65
#